data_AF-A0A3N9VF42-F1
#
_entry.id   AF-A0A3N9VF42-F1
#
_cell.length_a   1.000
_cell.length_b   1.000
_cell.length_c   1.000
_cell.angle_alpha   90.00
_cell.angle_beta   90.00
_cell.angle_gamma   90.00
#
_symmetry.space_group_name_H-M   'P 1'
#
loop_
_entity.id
_entity.type
_entity.pdbx_description
1 polymer ?
#
loop_
_entity_poly.entity_id
_entity_poly.type
_entity_poly.pdbx_seq_one_letter_code
_entity_poly.pdbx_strand_id
1 'polypeptide(L)'
;LISGLVIIESTITLDVKADSKGSSELPIWLPITLSGAPPARNWHSAVWTGSEMLVWGGIGDPYRFLNDGGAYNPESDSWLAITSENAPSARLMHSTTWTGTEMIIWGGWGNGGALNDGGRYNPITKTWLPINLDGAPSARYWHSAIWTGTEMIVWGGTFANEDVLNDGARYNPTTDSWTALPTLNAPTARAFHAAVWTGTEMIIWGKGGLGNTNNGARYTLSTNSWAPIAITGAPSIWTQPSAIWTGSQMIAWGGLGGNAASYQPTTDTWTNLPEIGSPGDRSDYTMIWTGLEVIVWGGWDGYKYCGNGFRYSPTTNTWSPLLMTNAPSARGLHTAVSSGAGMLIWGGHYFEDDTEYVLDDGANYLAYQKFYLPLCMK
;
A
#
# COMPACT_ATOMS: atom_id res chain seq x y z
N LEU A 1 -19.89 -4.05 -1.84
CA LEU A 1 -18.80 -4.61 -1.00
C LEU A 1 -17.79 -3.50 -0.78
N ILE A 2 -17.60 -3.04 0.46
CA ILE A 2 -16.67 -1.94 0.76
C ILE A 2 -15.26 -2.51 0.79
N SER A 3 -14.40 -2.03 -0.09
CA SER A 3 -13.10 -2.63 -0.36
C SER A 3 -11.93 -1.88 0.30
N GLY A 4 -11.32 -2.42 1.35
CA GLY A 4 -10.14 -1.82 2.01
C GLY A 4 -8.81 -2.10 1.31
N LEU A 5 -8.30 -1.17 0.51
CA LEU A 5 -6.92 -1.25 0.01
C LEU A 5 -5.92 -1.17 1.19
N VAL A 6 -5.12 -2.21 1.39
CA VAL A 6 -3.97 -2.17 2.30
C VAL A 6 -2.79 -1.62 1.51
N ILE A 7 -2.41 -0.36 1.75
CA ILE A 7 -1.14 0.18 1.27
C ILE A 7 -0.06 -0.43 2.15
N ILE A 8 0.71 -1.40 1.64
CA ILE A 8 1.93 -1.81 2.31
C ILE A 8 3.10 -1.00 1.75
N GLU A 9 3.62 -0.08 2.56
CA GLU A 9 4.88 0.59 2.26
C GLU A 9 6.05 -0.38 2.48
N SER A 10 6.90 -0.53 1.44
CA SER A 10 8.30 -0.91 1.62
C SER A 10 9.13 0.37 1.45
N THR A 11 9.62 0.93 2.54
CA THR A 11 10.53 2.08 2.51
C THR A 11 11.96 1.58 2.27
N ILE A 12 12.42 1.59 1.02
CA ILE A 12 13.84 1.55 0.70
C ILE A 12 14.30 2.97 0.37
N THR A 13 15.21 3.51 1.18
CA THR A 13 15.94 4.73 0.85
C THR A 13 17.08 4.35 -0.09
N LEU A 14 17.00 4.72 -1.37
CA LEU A 14 18.08 4.53 -2.33
C LEU A 14 18.91 5.80 -2.47
N ASP A 15 20.24 5.66 -2.38
CA ASP A 15 21.21 6.68 -2.80
C ASP A 15 21.29 6.68 -4.33
N VAL A 16 20.60 7.61 -4.99
CA VAL A 16 20.53 7.68 -6.45
C VAL A 16 21.55 8.70 -6.98
N LYS A 17 22.50 8.24 -7.81
CA LYS A 17 23.40 9.11 -8.57
C LYS A 17 22.63 9.75 -9.75
N ALA A 18 22.61 11.08 -9.78
CA ALA A 18 21.93 11.89 -10.80
C ALA A 18 22.71 11.95 -12.13
N ASP A 19 21.98 11.93 -13.26
CA ASP A 19 22.49 12.25 -14.60
C ASP A 19 21.80 13.49 -15.19
N SER A 20 22.54 14.27 -15.97
CA SER A 20 22.30 15.67 -16.32
C SER A 20 21.74 15.84 -17.74
N LYS A 21 20.45 15.54 -17.98
CA LYS A 21 19.74 16.02 -19.18
C LYS A 21 18.27 16.30 -18.90
N GLY A 22 17.90 17.57 -18.82
CA GLY A 22 16.50 18.00 -18.78
C GLY A 22 15.86 17.90 -20.16
N SER A 23 14.83 17.07 -20.32
CA SER A 23 13.88 17.18 -21.42
C SER A 23 12.58 17.81 -20.91
N SER A 24 11.99 18.68 -21.74
CA SER A 24 10.75 19.42 -21.48
C SER A 24 9.49 18.59 -21.78
N GLU A 25 9.58 17.26 -21.65
CA GLU A 25 8.46 16.38 -22.00
C GLU A 25 7.63 16.10 -20.75
N LEU A 26 6.30 16.19 -20.90
CA LEU A 26 5.37 15.80 -19.85
C LEU A 26 5.59 14.32 -19.51
N PRO A 27 5.36 13.92 -18.24
CA PRO A 27 5.34 12.50 -17.86
C PRO A 27 4.42 11.70 -18.78
N ILE A 28 4.82 10.48 -19.14
CA ILE A 28 4.08 9.61 -20.06
C ILE A 28 3.83 8.25 -19.44
N TRP A 29 2.64 7.71 -19.68
CA TRP A 29 2.36 6.31 -19.39
C TRP A 29 2.83 5.43 -20.53
N LEU A 30 3.56 4.37 -20.20
CA LEU A 30 4.03 3.37 -21.15
C LEU A 30 3.32 2.05 -20.85
N PRO A 31 2.75 1.35 -21.83
CA PRO A 31 2.19 0.03 -21.59
C PRO A 31 3.29 -0.95 -21.12
N ILE A 32 2.92 -1.92 -20.28
CA ILE A 32 3.76 -3.09 -19.98
C ILE A 32 3.36 -4.26 -20.86
N THR A 33 4.31 -5.13 -21.15
CA THR A 33 3.98 -6.41 -21.79
C THR A 33 2.99 -7.20 -20.93
N LEU A 34 2.02 -7.82 -21.60
CA LEU A 34 1.12 -8.81 -21.01
C LEU A 34 1.60 -10.24 -21.25
N SER A 35 2.65 -10.41 -22.06
CA SER A 35 3.22 -11.72 -22.33
C SER A 35 3.85 -12.30 -21.06
N GLY A 36 3.32 -13.44 -20.61
CA GLY A 36 3.75 -14.09 -19.37
C GLY A 36 3.26 -13.41 -18.08
N ALA A 37 2.44 -12.37 -18.19
CA ALA A 37 1.90 -11.69 -17.03
C ALA A 37 0.89 -12.57 -16.27
N PRO A 38 0.76 -12.41 -14.94
CA PRO A 38 -0.29 -13.08 -14.19
C PRO A 38 -1.68 -12.65 -14.71
N PRO A 39 -2.71 -13.52 -14.62
CA PRO A 39 -4.08 -13.13 -14.99
C PRO A 39 -4.57 -11.90 -14.22
N ALA A 40 -5.52 -11.20 -14.83
CA ALA A 40 -6.22 -10.05 -14.26
C ALA A 40 -6.74 -10.36 -12.85
N ARG A 41 -6.52 -9.42 -11.93
CA ARG A 41 -6.78 -9.58 -10.51
C ARG A 41 -6.95 -8.25 -9.82
N ASN A 42 -7.78 -8.22 -8.78
CA ASN A 42 -7.83 -7.15 -7.79
C ASN A 42 -7.55 -7.74 -6.39
N TRP A 43 -7.40 -6.87 -5.38
CA TRP A 43 -7.10 -7.30 -4.00
C TRP A 43 -5.82 -8.10 -3.80
N HIS A 44 -4.96 -8.07 -4.81
CA HIS A 44 -3.61 -8.58 -4.76
C HIS A 44 -2.73 -7.54 -4.06
N SER A 45 -1.52 -7.96 -3.71
CA SER A 45 -0.49 -7.07 -3.20
C SER A 45 0.66 -6.97 -4.20
N ALA A 46 1.43 -5.90 -4.09
CA ALA A 46 2.68 -5.76 -4.83
C ALA A 46 3.78 -5.13 -3.99
N VAL A 47 5.03 -5.51 -4.26
CA VAL A 47 6.23 -4.89 -3.67
C VAL A 47 7.31 -4.64 -4.71
N TRP A 48 8.14 -3.63 -4.47
CA TRP A 48 9.31 -3.33 -5.29
C TRP A 48 10.56 -3.92 -4.66
N THR A 49 11.32 -4.72 -5.42
CA THR A 49 12.56 -5.36 -4.92
C THR A 49 13.77 -4.44 -4.97
N GLY A 50 13.67 -3.31 -5.67
CA GLY A 50 14.81 -2.52 -6.14
C GLY A 50 15.03 -2.64 -7.65
N SER A 51 14.56 -3.74 -8.26
CA SER A 51 14.68 -4.00 -9.70
C SER A 51 13.44 -4.61 -10.35
N GLU A 52 12.56 -5.25 -9.58
CA GLU A 52 11.38 -5.95 -10.08
C GLU A 52 10.15 -5.61 -9.22
N MET A 53 8.97 -5.59 -9.83
CA MET A 53 7.69 -5.55 -9.11
C MET A 53 7.19 -6.98 -8.93
N LEU A 54 7.04 -7.42 -7.69
CA LEU A 54 6.42 -8.70 -7.38
C LEU A 54 4.94 -8.48 -7.12
N VAL A 55 4.07 -9.25 -7.77
CA VAL A 55 2.61 -9.25 -7.59
C VAL A 55 2.18 -10.62 -7.10
N TRP A 56 1.34 -10.70 -6.06
CA TRP A 56 0.89 -12.00 -5.54
C TRP A 56 -0.54 -11.98 -4.97
N GLY A 57 -1.23 -13.12 -5.13
CA GLY A 57 -2.52 -13.38 -4.53
C GLY A 57 -3.67 -12.57 -5.13
N GLY A 58 -4.68 -12.28 -4.32
CA GLY A 58 -5.87 -11.53 -4.72
C GLY A 58 -6.99 -12.44 -5.21
N ILE A 59 -7.90 -11.87 -5.99
CA ILE A 59 -9.01 -12.58 -6.61
C ILE A 59 -9.03 -12.30 -8.12
N GLY A 60 -9.23 -13.36 -8.90
CA GLY A 60 -9.33 -13.31 -10.37
C GLY A 60 -10.65 -13.89 -10.87
N ASP A 61 -10.83 -13.93 -12.18
CA ASP A 61 -12.06 -14.40 -12.83
C ASP A 61 -12.14 -15.95 -12.86
N PRO A 62 -13.31 -16.59 -12.68
CA PRO A 62 -14.58 -16.07 -12.15
C PRO A 62 -14.63 -16.16 -10.62
N TYR A 63 -14.22 -15.06 -9.95
CA TYR A 63 -14.18 -14.89 -8.49
C TYR A 63 -13.40 -15.97 -7.73
N ARG A 64 -12.20 -16.31 -8.22
CA ARG A 64 -11.31 -17.30 -7.60
C ARG A 64 -10.22 -16.64 -6.77
N PHE A 65 -10.07 -17.02 -5.50
CA PHE A 65 -8.90 -16.64 -4.72
C PHE A 65 -7.63 -17.21 -5.35
N LEU A 66 -6.56 -16.43 -5.38
CA LEU A 66 -5.31 -16.77 -6.04
C LEU A 66 -4.19 -17.00 -5.02
N ASN A 67 -3.30 -17.95 -5.30
CA ASN A 67 -2.04 -18.21 -4.58
C ASN A 67 -0.82 -18.12 -5.50
N ASP A 68 -0.99 -17.51 -6.67
CA ASP A 68 0.03 -17.33 -7.68
C ASP A 68 0.33 -15.83 -7.87
N GLY A 69 1.29 -15.54 -8.75
CA GLY A 69 1.75 -14.19 -8.98
C GLY A 69 2.76 -14.08 -10.12
N GLY A 70 3.34 -12.89 -10.27
CA GLY A 70 4.37 -12.61 -11.27
C GLY A 70 5.39 -11.59 -10.76
N ALA A 71 6.62 -11.72 -11.24
CA ALA A 71 7.69 -10.75 -11.07
C ALA A 71 7.88 -10.02 -12.40
N TYR A 72 7.64 -8.71 -12.41
CA TYR A 72 7.83 -7.86 -13.58
C TYR A 72 9.17 -7.14 -13.53
N ASN A 73 9.97 -7.30 -14.58
CA ASN A 73 11.20 -6.57 -14.79
C ASN A 73 10.97 -5.43 -15.81
N PRO A 74 11.06 -4.15 -15.39
CA PRO A 74 10.88 -3.01 -16.28
C PRO A 74 12.06 -2.76 -17.25
N GLU A 75 13.26 -3.28 -16.97
CA GLU A 75 14.41 -3.10 -17.88
C GLU A 75 14.29 -3.97 -19.13
N SER A 76 13.77 -5.20 -18.96
CA SER A 76 13.56 -6.15 -20.06
C SER A 76 12.12 -6.20 -20.56
N ASP A 77 11.21 -5.44 -19.94
CA ASP A 77 9.76 -5.50 -20.15
C ASP A 77 9.26 -6.94 -20.22
N SER A 78 9.45 -7.69 -19.13
CA SER A 78 9.16 -9.13 -19.11
C SER A 78 8.66 -9.61 -17.75
N TRP A 79 7.79 -10.61 -17.77
CA TRP A 79 7.29 -11.28 -16.57
C TRP A 79 7.93 -12.65 -16.34
N LEU A 80 8.12 -12.97 -15.08
CA LEU A 80 8.43 -14.31 -14.61
C LEU A 80 7.35 -14.76 -13.62
N ALA A 81 6.80 -15.96 -13.81
CA ALA A 81 5.83 -16.51 -12.88
C ALA A 81 6.43 -16.76 -11.50
N ILE A 82 5.72 -16.35 -10.44
CA ILE A 82 6.02 -16.74 -9.07
C ILE A 82 5.43 -18.13 -8.85
N THR A 83 6.25 -19.09 -8.42
CA THR A 83 5.81 -20.48 -8.21
C THR A 83 4.71 -20.56 -7.15
N SER A 84 3.75 -21.45 -7.36
CA SER A 84 2.74 -21.84 -6.37
C SER A 84 3.19 -23.02 -5.50
N GLU A 85 4.35 -23.61 -5.80
CA GLU A 85 4.94 -24.69 -5.01
C GLU A 85 5.35 -24.17 -3.63
N ASN A 86 4.82 -24.79 -2.57
CA ASN A 86 4.99 -24.38 -1.17
C ASN A 86 4.53 -22.95 -0.85
N ALA A 87 3.81 -22.30 -1.77
CA ALA A 87 3.23 -20.99 -1.53
C ALA A 87 2.10 -21.09 -0.48
N PRO A 88 1.82 -20.00 0.27
CA PRO A 88 0.64 -19.93 1.13
C PRO A 88 -0.64 -20.21 0.35
N SER A 89 -1.67 -20.67 1.06
CA SER A 89 -2.99 -20.90 0.46
C SER A 89 -3.57 -19.63 -0.19
N ALA A 90 -4.47 -19.83 -1.16
CA ALA A 90 -5.05 -18.74 -1.94
C ALA A 90 -5.83 -17.76 -1.06
N ARG A 91 -5.57 -16.46 -1.24
CA ARG A 91 -6.06 -15.42 -0.33
C ARG A 91 -6.10 -14.01 -0.94
N LEU A 92 -6.94 -13.16 -0.36
CA LEU A 92 -7.02 -11.72 -0.61
C LEU A 92 -6.98 -10.96 0.73
N MET A 93 -6.84 -9.62 0.69
CA MET A 93 -6.76 -8.77 1.90
C MET A 93 -5.65 -9.18 2.89
N HIS A 94 -4.63 -9.88 2.40
CA HIS A 94 -3.40 -10.18 3.12
C HIS A 94 -2.50 -8.95 3.14
N SER A 95 -1.52 -8.93 4.04
CA SER A 95 -0.45 -7.94 3.99
C SER A 95 0.80 -8.52 3.35
N THR A 96 1.59 -7.66 2.71
CA THR A 96 2.81 -8.03 2.01
C THR A 96 3.94 -7.06 2.26
N THR A 97 5.05 -7.47 2.84
CA THR A 97 6.22 -6.61 3.06
C THR A 97 7.44 -7.11 2.28
N TRP A 98 8.32 -6.18 1.88
CA TRP A 98 9.63 -6.51 1.31
C TRP A 98 10.72 -6.30 2.35
N THR A 99 11.52 -7.33 2.59
CA THR A 99 12.58 -7.28 3.62
C THR A 99 13.88 -6.65 3.14
N GLY A 100 14.00 -6.39 1.83
CA GLY A 100 15.27 -6.18 1.14
C GLY A 100 15.77 -7.43 0.40
N THR A 101 15.29 -8.62 0.79
CA THR A 101 15.69 -9.90 0.16
C THR A 101 14.54 -10.86 -0.09
N GLU A 102 13.44 -10.74 0.65
CA GLU A 102 12.28 -11.65 0.59
C GLU A 102 10.98 -10.85 0.62
N MET A 103 9.96 -11.37 -0.07
CA MET A 103 8.58 -10.90 0.06
C MET A 103 7.87 -11.74 1.12
N ILE A 104 7.34 -11.12 2.16
CA ILE A 104 6.57 -11.79 3.22
C ILE A 104 5.09 -11.57 2.97
N ILE A 105 4.32 -12.65 2.87
CA ILE A 105 2.85 -12.65 2.86
C ILE A 105 2.34 -13.08 4.23
N TRP A 106 1.36 -12.38 4.81
CA TRP A 106 0.75 -12.82 6.07
C TRP A 106 -0.73 -12.45 6.21
N GLY A 107 -1.51 -13.35 6.83
CA GLY A 107 -2.92 -13.16 7.14
C GLY A 107 -3.81 -13.15 5.91
N GLY A 108 -4.91 -12.40 5.97
CA GLY A 108 -5.88 -12.24 4.89
C GLY A 108 -7.08 -13.16 5.00
N TRP A 109 -7.82 -13.29 3.90
CA TRP A 109 -9.05 -14.08 3.79
C TRP A 109 -8.92 -15.11 2.67
N GLY A 110 -9.13 -16.38 3.01
CA GLY A 110 -9.13 -17.51 2.08
C GLY A 110 -10.46 -18.27 2.09
N ASN A 111 -10.50 -19.44 1.43
CA ASN A 111 -11.73 -20.23 1.27
C ASN A 111 -12.39 -20.64 2.60
N GLY A 112 -11.60 -20.76 3.67
CA GLY A 112 -12.07 -21.12 5.01
C GLY A 112 -12.32 -19.93 5.95
N GLY A 113 -12.17 -18.68 5.48
CA GLY A 113 -12.27 -17.48 6.30
C GLY A 113 -10.94 -16.78 6.53
N ALA A 114 -10.84 -16.03 7.63
CA ALA A 114 -9.62 -15.32 8.03
C ALA A 114 -8.46 -16.29 8.29
N LEU A 115 -7.24 -15.85 7.95
CA LEU A 115 -6.02 -16.65 8.03
C LEU A 115 -5.03 -16.02 9.03
N ASN A 116 -4.24 -16.85 9.72
CA ASN A 116 -3.14 -16.45 10.63
C ASN A 116 -1.77 -16.95 10.16
N ASP A 117 -1.70 -17.50 8.95
CA ASP A 117 -0.51 -18.07 8.35
C ASP A 117 0.05 -17.16 7.24
N GLY A 118 1.15 -17.59 6.65
CA GLY A 118 1.84 -16.83 5.64
C GLY A 118 3.06 -17.57 5.08
N GLY A 119 3.84 -16.86 4.26
CA GLY A 119 5.05 -17.41 3.65
C GLY A 119 6.01 -16.32 3.21
N ARG A 120 7.28 -16.70 3.07
CA ARG A 120 8.39 -15.86 2.63
C ARG A 120 8.86 -16.33 1.27
N TYR A 121 8.78 -15.47 0.27
CA TYR A 121 9.26 -15.75 -1.08
C TYR A 121 10.62 -15.10 -1.30
N ASN A 122 11.60 -15.91 -1.69
CA ASN A 122 12.90 -15.42 -2.12
C ASN A 122 12.95 -15.38 -3.66
N PRO A 123 13.05 -14.20 -4.30
CA PRO A 123 13.05 -14.09 -5.76
C PRO A 123 14.34 -14.61 -6.43
N ILE A 124 15.45 -14.72 -5.69
CA ILE A 124 16.72 -15.25 -6.21
C ILE A 124 16.64 -16.77 -6.33
N THR A 125 16.21 -17.45 -5.27
CA THR A 125 16.07 -18.93 -5.27
C THR A 125 14.73 -19.37 -5.87
N LYS A 126 13.76 -18.47 -6.01
CA LYS A 126 12.40 -18.71 -6.50
C LYS A 126 11.64 -19.73 -5.66
N THR A 127 11.84 -19.68 -4.35
CA THR A 127 11.25 -20.64 -3.40
C THR A 127 10.48 -19.94 -2.30
N TRP A 128 9.45 -20.60 -1.81
CA TRP A 128 8.72 -20.22 -0.62
C TRP A 128 9.23 -20.97 0.61
N LEU A 129 9.27 -20.27 1.74
CA LEU A 129 9.41 -20.84 3.08
C LEU A 129 8.17 -20.51 3.90
N PRO A 130 7.63 -21.45 4.70
CA PRO A 130 6.54 -21.15 5.61
C PRO A 130 7.01 -20.19 6.72
N ILE A 131 6.05 -19.48 7.30
CA ILE A 131 6.25 -18.68 8.52
C ILE A 131 5.89 -19.54 9.73
N ASN A 132 6.75 -19.58 10.74
CA ASN A 132 6.43 -20.22 12.01
C ASN A 132 5.21 -19.54 12.67
N LEU A 133 4.28 -20.34 13.20
CA LEU A 133 3.04 -19.87 13.81
C LEU A 133 3.11 -19.77 15.33
N ASP A 134 4.19 -20.26 15.95
CA ASP A 134 4.36 -20.18 17.40
C ASP A 134 4.46 -18.70 17.83
N GLY A 135 3.47 -18.27 18.61
CA GLY A 135 3.35 -16.87 19.05
C GLY A 135 2.79 -15.91 17.99
N ALA A 136 2.37 -16.40 16.82
CA ALA A 136 1.72 -15.58 15.81
C ALA A 136 0.37 -15.04 16.33
N PRO A 137 -0.04 -13.83 15.91
CA PRO A 137 -1.34 -13.28 16.29
C PRO A 137 -2.48 -14.09 15.65
N SER A 138 -3.69 -13.94 16.21
CA SER A 138 -4.90 -14.61 15.69
C SER A 138 -5.18 -14.29 14.23
N ALA A 139 -5.96 -15.14 13.58
CA ALA A 139 -6.32 -15.01 12.17
C ALA A 139 -6.99 -13.67 11.91
N ARG A 140 -6.60 -12.96 10.84
CA ARG A 140 -7.10 -11.61 10.59
C ARG A 140 -6.94 -11.13 9.15
N TYR A 141 -7.81 -10.24 8.75
CA TYR A 141 -7.76 -9.47 7.51
C TYR A 141 -8.05 -7.99 7.81
N TRP A 142 -7.78 -7.09 6.86
CA TRP A 142 -7.83 -5.63 7.05
C TRP A 142 -6.97 -5.10 8.21
N HIS A 143 -5.93 -5.84 8.56
CA HIS A 143 -4.86 -5.41 9.46
C HIS A 143 -3.84 -4.57 8.69
N SER A 144 -2.98 -3.86 9.39
CA SER A 144 -1.79 -3.26 8.80
C SER A 144 -0.58 -4.16 9.05
N ALA A 145 0.31 -4.29 8.06
CA ALA A 145 1.66 -4.78 8.29
C ALA A 145 2.72 -3.83 7.74
N ILE A 146 3.83 -3.68 8.47
CA ILE A 146 4.90 -2.74 8.13
C ILE A 146 6.25 -3.40 8.35
N TRP A 147 7.19 -3.15 7.43
CA TRP A 147 8.58 -3.54 7.57
C TRP A 147 9.37 -2.46 8.31
N THR A 148 10.08 -2.84 9.38
CA THR A 148 10.91 -1.90 10.16
C THR A 148 12.32 -1.74 9.62
N GLY A 149 12.71 -2.56 8.64
CA GLY A 149 14.11 -2.80 8.27
C GLY A 149 14.64 -4.13 8.81
N THR A 150 14.03 -4.67 9.89
CA THR A 150 14.47 -5.93 10.51
C THR A 150 13.33 -6.88 10.88
N GLU A 151 12.13 -6.35 11.13
CA GLU A 151 10.96 -7.11 11.59
C GLU A 151 9.71 -6.62 10.84
N MET A 152 8.74 -7.52 10.64
CA MET A 152 7.40 -7.15 10.17
C MET A 152 6.50 -6.94 11.38
N ILE A 153 5.96 -5.75 11.57
CA ILE A 153 4.95 -5.47 12.59
C ILE A 153 3.56 -5.69 11.99
N VAL A 154 2.69 -6.44 12.67
CA VAL A 154 1.27 -6.64 12.35
C VAL A 154 0.41 -6.02 13.46
N TRP A 155 -0.63 -5.27 13.11
CA TRP A 155 -1.56 -4.70 14.09
C TRP A 155 -3.01 -4.61 13.61
N GLY A 156 -3.95 -4.87 14.53
CA GLY A 156 -5.39 -4.69 14.32
C GLY A 156 -5.98 -5.71 13.35
N GLY A 157 -6.92 -5.29 12.53
CA GLY A 157 -7.70 -6.15 11.65
C GLY A 157 -8.96 -6.72 12.30
N THR A 158 -9.58 -7.68 11.63
CA THR A 158 -10.77 -8.39 12.11
C THR A 158 -10.70 -9.85 11.66
N PHE A 159 -11.44 -10.74 12.33
CA PHE A 159 -11.41 -12.18 12.06
C PHE A 159 -12.77 -12.79 11.67
N ALA A 160 -13.89 -12.23 12.14
CA ALA A 160 -15.26 -12.53 11.70
C ALA A 160 -16.24 -11.48 12.27
N ASN A 161 -17.39 -11.26 11.63
CA ASN A 161 -18.55 -10.50 12.16
C ASN A 161 -18.23 -9.12 12.79
N GLU A 162 -17.32 -8.35 12.18
CA GLU A 162 -16.95 -7.00 12.64
C GLU A 162 -16.22 -6.93 14.00
N ASP A 163 -15.83 -8.08 14.58
CA ASP A 163 -14.98 -8.14 15.76
C ASP A 163 -13.58 -7.62 15.38
N VAL A 164 -13.38 -6.33 15.61
CA VAL A 164 -12.10 -5.65 15.39
C VAL A 164 -11.11 -5.99 16.50
N LEU A 165 -9.85 -6.10 16.13
CA LEU A 165 -8.76 -6.52 17.01
C LEU A 165 -7.96 -5.30 17.49
N ASN A 166 -7.49 -5.34 18.74
CA ASN A 166 -6.63 -4.32 19.36
C ASN A 166 -5.27 -4.87 19.79
N ASP A 167 -4.83 -5.94 19.14
CA ASP A 167 -3.57 -6.62 19.38
C ASP A 167 -2.75 -6.71 18.10
N GLY A 168 -1.53 -7.23 18.26
CA GLY A 168 -0.60 -7.41 17.17
C GLY A 168 0.69 -8.06 17.65
N ALA A 169 1.58 -8.34 16.72
CA ALA A 169 2.87 -8.94 16.99
C ALA A 169 3.89 -8.47 15.94
N ARG A 170 5.16 -8.54 16.30
CA ARG A 170 6.29 -8.36 15.37
C ARG A 170 6.91 -9.70 15.04
N TYR A 171 7.15 -9.94 13.75
CA TYR A 171 7.77 -11.13 13.21
C TYR A 171 9.21 -10.84 12.81
N ASN A 172 10.13 -11.66 13.29
CA ASN A 172 11.54 -11.60 12.94
C ASN A 172 11.89 -12.74 11.97
N PRO A 173 12.13 -12.47 10.67
CA PRO A 173 12.41 -13.53 9.68
C PRO A 173 13.77 -14.21 9.85
N THR A 174 14.72 -13.59 10.58
CA THR A 174 16.04 -14.18 10.84
C THR A 174 15.95 -15.32 11.85
N THR A 175 15.05 -15.19 12.84
CA THR A 175 14.83 -16.19 13.88
C THR A 175 13.56 -17.01 13.67
N ASP A 176 12.76 -16.65 12.67
CA ASP A 176 11.43 -17.21 12.40
C ASP A 176 10.56 -17.25 13.66
N SER A 177 10.46 -16.11 14.34
CA SER A 177 9.78 -16.01 15.63
C SER A 177 8.92 -14.75 15.74
N TRP A 178 7.87 -14.85 16.54
CA TRP A 178 6.95 -13.75 16.84
C TRP A 178 7.13 -13.23 18.25
N THR A 179 6.96 -11.92 18.42
CA THR A 179 6.87 -11.26 19.73
C THR A 179 5.60 -10.43 19.78
N ALA A 180 4.72 -10.70 20.74
CA ALA A 180 3.50 -9.92 20.94
C ALA A 180 3.81 -8.46 21.25
N LEU A 181 3.02 -7.55 20.68
CA LEU A 181 3.10 -6.13 20.98
C LEU A 181 2.38 -5.80 22.30
N PRO A 182 2.85 -4.80 23.06
CA PRO A 182 2.13 -4.32 24.24
C PRO A 182 0.79 -3.70 23.84
N THR A 183 -0.18 -3.76 24.75
CA THR A 183 -1.51 -3.16 24.56
C THR A 183 -1.71 -1.91 25.42
N LEU A 184 -0.82 -1.63 26.37
CA LEU A 184 -0.86 -0.41 27.16
C LEU A 184 -0.64 0.81 26.24
N ASN A 185 -1.57 1.78 26.30
CA ASN A 185 -1.62 2.97 25.45
C ASN A 185 -1.74 2.69 23.94
N ALA A 186 -1.95 1.44 23.57
CA ALA A 186 -2.19 1.08 22.19
C ALA A 186 -3.54 1.65 21.73
N PRO A 187 -3.73 1.86 20.42
CA PRO A 187 -4.95 2.44 19.94
C PRO A 187 -6.12 1.46 20.12
N THR A 188 -7.35 1.97 20.20
CA THR A 188 -8.56 1.13 20.28
C THR A 188 -8.64 0.14 19.11
N ALA A 189 -9.35 -0.96 19.33
CA ALA A 189 -9.56 -2.01 18.33
C ALA A 189 -9.93 -1.44 16.96
N ARG A 190 -9.27 -1.92 15.90
CA ARG A 190 -9.37 -1.29 14.57
C ARG A 190 -9.07 -2.20 13.41
N ALA A 191 -9.71 -1.91 12.28
CA ALA A 191 -9.49 -2.51 10.98
C ALA A 191 -9.67 -1.40 9.92
N PHE A 192 -9.07 -1.59 8.74
CA PHE A 192 -9.04 -0.57 7.68
C PHE A 192 -8.29 0.72 8.04
N HIS A 193 -7.57 0.75 9.15
CA HIS A 193 -6.74 1.89 9.52
C HIS A 193 -5.53 2.01 8.59
N ALA A 194 -5.00 3.22 8.47
CA ALA A 194 -3.73 3.46 7.81
C ALA A 194 -2.58 3.25 8.80
N ALA A 195 -1.43 2.82 8.29
CA ALA A 195 -0.21 2.76 9.06
C ALA A 195 0.98 3.19 8.18
N VAL A 196 1.97 3.86 8.79
CA VAL A 196 3.22 4.24 8.12
C VAL A 196 4.44 4.00 9.02
N TRP A 197 5.62 3.81 8.40
CA TRP A 197 6.89 3.68 9.12
C TRP A 197 7.73 4.94 9.00
N THR A 198 8.16 5.50 10.13
CA THR A 198 9.00 6.70 10.14
C THR A 198 10.49 6.41 10.00
N GLY A 199 10.88 5.13 9.98
CA GLY A 199 12.26 4.69 10.21
C GLY A 199 12.53 4.29 11.67
N THR A 200 11.68 4.71 12.61
CA THR A 200 11.85 4.41 14.06
C THR A 200 10.54 4.09 14.78
N GLU A 201 9.42 4.59 14.26
CA GLU A 201 8.09 4.43 14.83
C GLU A 201 7.10 3.97 13.76
N MET A 202 6.17 3.09 14.15
CA MET A 202 4.97 2.84 13.37
C MET A 202 3.91 3.84 13.83
N ILE A 203 3.37 4.64 12.92
CA ILE A 203 2.22 5.50 13.19
C ILE A 203 0.99 4.79 12.65
N ILE A 204 -0.02 4.59 13.49
CA ILE A 204 -1.33 4.09 13.09
C ILE A 204 -2.34 5.22 13.22
N TRP A 205 -3.16 5.41 12.19
CA TRP A 205 -4.22 6.40 12.19
C TRP A 205 -5.48 5.89 11.50
N GLY A 206 -6.62 6.27 12.05
CA GLY A 206 -7.91 6.06 11.43
C GLY A 206 -8.54 4.72 11.76
N LYS A 207 -9.52 4.35 10.93
CA LYS A 207 -10.76 3.67 11.34
C LYS A 207 -10.59 2.58 12.41
N GLY A 208 -11.35 2.72 13.51
CA GLY A 208 -11.41 1.76 14.63
C GLY A 208 -12.80 1.56 15.24
N GLY A 209 -13.13 0.32 15.61
CA GLY A 209 -14.46 -0.11 16.08
C GLY A 209 -15.52 -0.16 14.97
N LEU A 210 -16.79 -0.14 15.39
CA LEU A 210 -17.95 0.11 14.51
C LEU A 210 -18.11 1.59 14.11
N GLY A 211 -17.20 2.47 14.55
CA GLY A 211 -17.29 3.92 14.35
C GLY A 211 -16.20 4.48 13.45
N ASN A 212 -16.46 5.66 12.89
CA ASN A 212 -15.47 6.43 12.13
C ASN A 212 -14.58 7.24 13.08
N THR A 213 -13.70 6.54 13.81
CA THR A 213 -12.72 7.19 14.70
C THR A 213 -11.52 7.71 13.92
N ASN A 214 -11.12 8.96 14.16
CA ASN A 214 -9.93 9.60 13.57
C ASN A 214 -8.74 9.67 14.54
N ASN A 215 -8.74 8.81 15.57
CA ASN A 215 -7.64 8.70 16.52
C ASN A 215 -6.57 7.71 16.02
N GLY A 216 -5.45 7.65 16.74
CA GLY A 216 -4.32 6.81 16.40
C GLY A 216 -3.31 6.70 17.52
N ALA A 217 -2.19 6.05 17.23
CA ALA A 217 -1.07 5.92 18.16
C ALA A 217 0.23 5.67 17.39
N ARG A 218 1.35 5.97 18.05
CA ARG A 218 2.70 5.65 17.59
C ARG A 218 3.28 4.53 18.43
N TYR A 219 3.82 3.52 17.77
CA TYR A 219 4.59 2.46 18.39
C TYR A 219 6.07 2.70 18.14
N THR A 220 6.83 2.89 19.21
CA THR A 220 8.28 3.07 19.15
C THR A 220 8.99 1.73 19.35
N LEU A 221 9.76 1.29 18.35
CA LEU A 221 10.35 -0.05 18.35
C LEU A 221 11.41 -0.25 19.45
N SER A 222 12.23 0.77 19.69
CA SER A 222 13.36 0.70 20.64
C SER A 222 12.91 0.62 22.10
N THR A 223 11.78 1.22 22.45
CA THR A 223 11.21 1.19 23.79
C THR A 223 10.09 0.16 23.94
N ASN A 224 9.66 -0.48 22.85
CA ASN A 224 8.53 -1.40 22.80
C ASN A 224 7.31 -0.82 23.52
N SER A 225 6.86 0.36 23.08
CA SER A 225 5.79 1.10 23.76
C SER A 225 4.94 1.91 22.80
N TRP A 226 3.67 2.10 23.16
CA TRP A 226 2.75 2.96 22.45
C TRP A 226 2.60 4.33 23.11
N ALA A 227 2.37 5.35 22.28
CA ALA A 227 1.91 6.66 22.69
C ALA A 227 0.74 7.10 21.79
N PRO A 228 -0.38 7.61 22.34
CA PRO A 228 -1.46 8.18 21.53
C PRO A 228 -0.95 9.37 20.70
N ILE A 229 -1.59 9.62 19.56
CA ILE A 229 -1.37 10.85 18.77
C ILE A 229 -2.49 11.86 18.99
N ALA A 230 -2.20 13.14 18.75
CA ALA A 230 -3.20 14.19 18.79
C ALA A 230 -4.39 13.89 17.87
N ILE A 231 -5.59 14.25 18.33
CA ILE A 231 -6.84 14.16 17.55
C ILE A 231 -7.28 15.53 17.00
N THR A 232 -6.82 16.61 17.61
CA THR A 232 -7.18 17.97 17.19
C THR A 232 -6.59 18.25 15.82
N GLY A 233 -7.45 18.55 14.84
CA GLY A 233 -7.07 18.77 13.45
C GLY A 233 -6.87 17.49 12.63
N ALA A 234 -7.05 16.30 13.22
CA ALA A 234 -7.01 15.05 12.47
C ALA A 234 -8.15 15.00 11.44
N PRO A 235 -7.91 14.44 10.24
CA PRO A 235 -8.93 14.41 9.20
C PRO A 235 -10.19 13.66 9.64
N SER A 236 -11.35 14.07 9.12
CA SER A 236 -12.56 13.26 9.20
C SER A 236 -12.39 12.00 8.36
N ILE A 237 -12.97 10.89 8.84
CA ILE A 237 -12.90 9.61 8.15
C ILE A 237 -14.31 9.20 7.77
N TRP A 238 -14.49 8.83 6.51
CA TRP A 238 -15.76 8.32 6.02
C TRP A 238 -15.60 6.92 5.44
N THR A 239 -14.64 6.73 4.53
CA THR A 239 -14.30 5.40 4.01
C THR A 239 -12.79 5.31 3.78
N GLN A 240 -12.20 4.13 3.93
CA GLN A 240 -10.84 3.80 3.47
C GLN A 240 -9.77 4.88 3.74
N PRO A 241 -9.39 5.13 5.00
CA PRO A 241 -8.29 6.03 5.28
C PRO A 241 -7.00 5.47 4.67
N SER A 242 -6.24 6.33 4.03
CA SER A 242 -4.90 6.02 3.54
C SER A 242 -3.89 6.95 4.19
N ALA A 243 -2.65 6.50 4.26
CA ALA A 243 -1.56 7.35 4.69
C ALA A 243 -0.26 6.95 4.00
N ILE A 244 0.64 7.91 3.88
CA ILE A 244 1.97 7.70 3.32
C ILE A 244 3.02 8.52 4.07
N TRP A 245 4.22 7.97 4.28
CA TRP A 245 5.33 8.68 4.91
C TRP A 245 6.19 9.39 3.88
N THR A 246 6.42 10.69 4.05
CA THR A 246 7.23 11.51 3.13
C THR A 246 8.72 11.54 3.48
N GLY A 247 9.15 10.77 4.48
CA GLY A 247 10.47 10.93 5.10
C GLY A 247 10.49 11.91 6.28
N SER A 248 9.46 12.73 6.45
CA SER A 248 9.39 13.75 7.52
C SER A 248 8.00 13.92 8.14
N GLN A 249 6.93 13.67 7.38
CA GLN A 249 5.56 13.74 7.86
C GLN A 249 4.72 12.62 7.27
N MET A 250 3.65 12.26 7.98
CA MET A 250 2.62 11.40 7.43
C MET A 250 1.62 12.28 6.68
N ILE A 251 1.37 11.98 5.41
CA ILE A 251 0.20 12.52 4.70
C ILE A 251 -0.92 11.51 4.86
N ALA A 252 -2.05 11.96 5.41
CA ALA A 252 -3.22 11.13 5.64
C ALA A 252 -4.43 11.66 4.86
N TRP A 253 -5.23 10.73 4.34
CA TRP A 253 -6.45 11.04 3.61
C TRP A 253 -7.61 10.21 4.15
N GLY A 254 -8.71 10.87 4.53
CA GLY A 254 -9.93 10.22 5.05
C GLY A 254 -10.86 9.52 4.05
N GLY A 255 -10.43 9.35 2.79
CA GLY A 255 -11.18 8.78 1.65
C GLY A 255 -12.43 9.56 1.23
N LEU A 256 -13.45 8.87 0.69
CA LEU A 256 -14.68 9.52 0.16
C LEU A 256 -15.43 10.29 1.24
N GLY A 257 -15.48 11.62 1.13
CA GLY A 257 -16.13 12.52 2.09
C GLY A 257 -15.21 12.93 3.26
N GLY A 258 -13.95 12.51 3.23
CA GLY A 258 -12.91 12.85 4.21
C GLY A 258 -11.90 13.84 3.65
N ASN A 259 -11.42 14.76 4.50
CA ASN A 259 -10.35 15.68 4.13
C ASN A 259 -8.96 15.01 4.19
N ALA A 260 -7.94 15.72 3.69
CA ALA A 260 -6.54 15.33 3.80
C ALA A 260 -5.79 16.26 4.77
N ALA A 261 -4.87 15.69 5.55
CA ALA A 261 -4.01 16.45 6.46
C ALA A 261 -2.61 15.82 6.54
N SER A 262 -1.62 16.63 6.87
CA SER A 262 -0.31 16.13 7.30
C SER A 262 -0.26 16.01 8.83
N TYR A 263 0.47 15.01 9.31
CA TYR A 263 0.79 14.80 10.72
C TYR A 263 2.29 14.84 10.94
N GLN A 264 2.70 15.68 11.89
CA GLN A 264 4.08 15.88 12.30
C GLN A 264 4.34 15.18 13.65
N PRO A 265 5.07 14.06 13.68
CA PRO A 265 5.28 13.30 14.92
C PRO A 265 6.16 14.04 15.94
N THR A 266 7.05 14.93 15.50
CA THR A 266 7.95 15.69 16.39
C THR A 266 7.21 16.72 17.24
N THR A 267 6.13 17.30 16.71
CA THR A 267 5.29 18.29 17.40
C THR A 267 3.96 17.72 17.86
N ASP A 268 3.60 16.50 17.43
CA ASP A 268 2.29 15.88 17.63
C ASP A 268 1.14 16.76 17.12
N THR A 269 1.28 17.27 15.90
CA THR A 269 0.31 18.23 15.32
C THR A 269 -0.17 17.81 13.94
N TRP A 270 -1.46 17.98 13.71
CA TRP A 270 -2.10 17.88 12.40
C TRP A 270 -2.20 19.23 11.70
N THR A 271 -2.03 19.25 10.37
CA THR A 271 -2.23 20.43 9.53
C THR A 271 -3.03 20.05 8.29
N ASN A 272 -4.17 20.71 8.06
CA ASN A 272 -4.99 20.45 6.88
C ASN A 272 -4.21 20.74 5.59
N LEU A 273 -4.36 19.85 4.61
CA LEU A 273 -3.82 20.09 3.27
C LEU A 273 -4.75 21.03 2.47
N PRO A 274 -4.23 21.75 1.46
CA PRO A 274 -5.04 22.59 0.61
C PRO A 274 -6.08 21.78 -0.18
N GLU A 275 -7.30 22.28 -0.26
CA GLU A 275 -8.38 21.68 -1.08
C GLU A 275 -8.25 22.07 -2.56
N ILE A 276 -7.76 23.27 -2.85
CA ILE A 276 -7.64 23.79 -4.22
C ILE A 276 -6.65 22.93 -5.01
N GLY A 277 -7.11 22.40 -6.14
CA GLY A 277 -6.32 21.53 -7.01
C GLY A 277 -6.18 20.10 -6.51
N SER A 278 -6.78 19.76 -5.36
CA SER A 278 -6.75 18.39 -4.83
C SER A 278 -7.58 17.43 -5.70
N PRO A 279 -7.29 16.12 -5.63
CA PRO A 279 -8.08 15.07 -6.26
C PRO A 279 -9.59 15.04 -6.00
N GLY A 280 -10.09 15.76 -4.98
CA GLY A 280 -11.44 15.57 -4.45
C GLY A 280 -11.61 14.22 -3.75
N ASP A 281 -12.85 13.93 -3.35
CA ASP A 281 -13.23 12.70 -2.67
C ASP A 281 -12.96 11.47 -3.56
N ARG A 282 -12.25 10.47 -3.02
CA ARG A 282 -12.05 9.18 -3.69
C ARG A 282 -11.76 8.04 -2.74
N SER A 283 -12.01 6.81 -3.17
CA SER A 283 -11.62 5.54 -2.53
C SER A 283 -10.91 4.63 -3.53
N ASP A 284 -10.33 3.50 -3.09
CA ASP A 284 -9.76 2.47 -3.97
C ASP A 284 -8.64 2.96 -4.93
N TYR A 285 -8.09 4.13 -4.66
CA TYR A 285 -6.96 4.75 -5.36
C TYR A 285 -5.64 4.25 -4.79
N THR A 286 -4.55 4.45 -5.52
CA THR A 286 -3.21 4.22 -4.99
C THR A 286 -2.51 5.53 -4.65
N MET A 287 -1.66 5.48 -3.63
CA MET A 287 -0.73 6.55 -3.27
C MET A 287 0.69 6.02 -3.29
N ILE A 288 1.61 6.78 -3.89
CA ILE A 288 3.05 6.51 -3.79
C ILE A 288 3.83 7.75 -3.40
N TRP A 289 4.99 7.55 -2.77
CA TRP A 289 5.95 8.58 -2.46
C TRP A 289 7.12 8.45 -3.42
N THR A 290 7.48 9.56 -4.07
CA THR A 290 8.53 9.58 -5.10
C THR A 290 9.90 9.96 -4.53
N GLY A 291 9.97 10.27 -3.23
CA GLY A 291 11.10 10.98 -2.61
C GLY A 291 10.92 12.50 -2.60
N LEU A 292 9.99 13.04 -3.39
CA LEU A 292 9.75 14.49 -3.50
C LEU A 292 8.27 14.88 -3.42
N GLU A 293 7.40 14.08 -4.04
CA GLU A 293 5.97 14.35 -4.17
C GLU A 293 5.16 13.08 -3.83
N VAL A 294 3.96 13.29 -3.33
CA VAL A 294 2.95 12.23 -3.23
C VAL A 294 2.20 12.18 -4.54
N ILE A 295 2.13 11.03 -5.17
CA ILE A 295 1.29 10.79 -6.35
C ILE A 295 0.05 10.01 -5.93
N VAL A 296 -1.12 10.44 -6.40
CA VAL A 296 -2.40 9.76 -6.24
C VAL A 296 -2.91 9.40 -7.63
N TRP A 297 -3.32 8.14 -7.83
CA TRP A 297 -3.84 7.69 -9.12
C TRP A 297 -5.11 6.86 -9.00
N GLY A 298 -6.06 7.12 -9.91
CA GLY A 298 -7.29 6.36 -10.05
C GLY A 298 -8.23 6.47 -8.86
N GLY A 299 -8.94 5.38 -8.57
CA GLY A 299 -9.92 5.26 -7.51
C GLY A 299 -11.36 5.50 -7.96
N TRP A 300 -12.30 5.43 -7.03
CA TRP A 300 -13.73 5.68 -7.21
C TRP A 300 -14.10 7.00 -6.55
N ASP A 301 -14.76 7.92 -7.26
CA ASP A 301 -15.11 9.26 -6.76
C ASP A 301 -16.50 9.35 -6.09
N GLY A 302 -17.17 8.21 -5.88
CA GLY A 302 -18.55 8.14 -5.41
C GLY A 302 -19.56 7.91 -6.54
N TYR A 303 -19.16 8.18 -7.79
CA TYR A 303 -20.02 8.08 -8.97
C TYR A 303 -19.40 7.23 -10.09
N LYS A 304 -18.08 7.29 -10.28
CA LYS A 304 -17.35 6.56 -11.33
C LYS A 304 -15.92 6.26 -10.92
N TYR A 305 -15.31 5.31 -11.63
CA TYR A 305 -13.86 5.14 -11.57
C TYR A 305 -13.13 6.32 -12.25
N CYS A 306 -12.01 6.70 -11.67
CA CYS A 306 -11.14 7.77 -12.11
C CYS A 306 -10.00 7.22 -12.97
N GLY A 307 -9.74 7.86 -14.10
CA GLY A 307 -8.55 7.65 -14.95
C GLY A 307 -7.58 8.84 -14.89
N ASN A 308 -7.60 9.57 -13.78
CA ASN A 308 -6.77 10.75 -13.56
C ASN A 308 -5.89 10.59 -12.32
N GLY A 309 -4.83 11.40 -12.28
CA GLY A 309 -3.93 11.47 -11.16
C GLY A 309 -3.60 12.89 -10.76
N PHE A 310 -3.03 13.01 -9.58
CA PHE A 310 -2.63 14.28 -8.99
C PHE A 310 -1.34 14.08 -8.23
N ARG A 311 -0.62 15.19 -8.05
CA ARG A 311 0.58 15.23 -7.23
C ARG A 311 0.46 16.30 -6.16
N TYR A 312 0.95 15.96 -4.98
CA TYR A 312 1.13 16.90 -3.87
C TYR A 312 2.61 17.08 -3.59
N SER A 313 3.04 18.34 -3.56
CA SER A 313 4.38 18.72 -3.13
C SER A 313 4.31 19.19 -1.67
N PRO A 314 4.92 18.45 -0.72
CA PRO A 314 5.03 18.90 0.67
C PRO A 314 5.86 20.18 0.84
N THR A 315 6.78 20.45 -0.08
CA THR A 315 7.69 21.61 0.00
C THR A 315 6.98 22.93 -0.32
N THR A 316 6.07 22.91 -1.30
CA THR A 316 5.28 24.08 -1.69
C THR A 316 3.90 24.08 -1.06
N ASN A 317 3.49 22.97 -0.44
CA ASN A 317 2.16 22.71 0.07
C ASN A 317 1.08 22.99 -0.99
N THR A 318 1.21 22.34 -2.15
CA THR A 318 0.28 22.53 -3.28
C THR A 318 -0.05 21.22 -3.97
N TRP A 319 -1.31 21.08 -4.37
CA TRP A 319 -1.75 20.06 -5.29
C TRP A 319 -1.67 20.56 -6.74
N SER A 320 -1.42 19.64 -7.66
CA SER A 320 -1.57 19.88 -9.09
C SER A 320 -2.03 18.62 -9.82
N PRO A 321 -2.81 18.76 -10.90
CA PRO A 321 -3.17 17.61 -11.73
C PRO A 321 -1.93 17.03 -12.38
N LEU A 322 -1.92 15.71 -12.51
CA LEU A 322 -0.86 14.97 -13.17
C LEU A 322 -1.17 14.95 -14.67
N LEU A 323 -0.66 15.97 -15.37
CA LEU A 323 -0.85 16.12 -16.82
C LEU A 323 0.04 15.10 -17.55
N MET A 324 -0.54 13.96 -17.91
CA MET A 324 0.16 12.90 -18.65
C MET A 324 -0.58 12.55 -19.94
N THR A 325 0.17 12.14 -20.95
CA THR A 325 -0.37 11.49 -22.15
C THR A 325 -0.42 9.97 -21.96
N ASN A 326 -1.32 9.30 -22.68
CA ASN A 326 -1.53 7.85 -22.66
C ASN A 326 -1.95 7.25 -21.30
N ALA A 327 -2.62 8.05 -20.48
CA ALA A 327 -3.12 7.63 -19.17
C ALA A 327 -3.88 6.28 -19.23
N PRO A 328 -3.69 5.40 -18.23
CA PRO A 328 -4.48 4.21 -18.06
C PRO A 328 -5.97 4.48 -18.07
N SER A 329 -6.74 3.47 -18.47
CA SER A 329 -8.18 3.49 -18.24
C SER A 329 -8.50 3.68 -16.76
N ALA A 330 -9.68 4.25 -16.53
CA ALA A 330 -10.20 4.48 -15.19
C ALA A 330 -10.29 3.17 -14.40
N ARG A 331 -9.81 3.16 -13.15
CA ARG A 331 -9.68 1.93 -12.35
C ARG A 331 -9.61 2.17 -10.85
N GLY A 332 -9.98 1.15 -10.08
CA GLY A 332 -9.77 1.05 -8.63
C GLY A 332 -9.30 -0.35 -8.22
N LEU A 333 -8.86 -0.50 -6.96
CA LEU A 333 -8.35 -1.77 -6.40
C LEU A 333 -7.15 -2.37 -7.13
N HIS A 334 -6.42 -1.53 -7.83
CA HIS A 334 -5.11 -1.83 -8.39
C HIS A 334 -4.04 -1.67 -7.33
N THR A 335 -2.87 -2.26 -7.55
CA THR A 335 -1.68 -1.96 -6.76
C THR A 335 -0.79 -0.98 -7.50
N ALA A 336 0.02 -0.24 -6.74
CA ALA A 336 1.07 0.58 -7.30
C ALA A 336 2.33 0.47 -6.45
N VAL A 337 3.50 0.51 -7.10
CA VAL A 337 4.79 0.60 -6.42
C VAL A 337 5.62 1.74 -6.99
N SER A 338 6.42 2.38 -6.13
CA SER A 338 7.43 3.36 -6.54
C SER A 338 8.72 2.63 -6.91
N SER A 339 9.18 2.79 -8.14
CA SER A 339 10.47 2.19 -8.58
C SER A 339 11.66 3.12 -8.35
N GLY A 340 11.43 4.31 -7.78
CA GLY A 340 12.39 5.42 -7.73
C GLY A 340 12.52 6.17 -9.06
N ALA A 341 12.34 5.48 -10.18
CA ALA A 341 12.32 6.08 -11.52
C ALA A 341 10.92 6.43 -12.02
N GLY A 342 9.85 6.01 -11.32
CA GLY A 342 8.46 6.20 -11.73
C GLY A 342 7.48 5.38 -10.86
N MET A 343 6.25 5.23 -11.34
CA MET A 343 5.19 4.45 -10.69
C MET A 343 4.82 3.27 -11.57
N LEU A 344 4.82 2.07 -11.01
CA LEU A 344 4.29 0.87 -11.67
C LEU A 344 2.87 0.65 -11.16
N ILE A 345 1.90 0.41 -12.05
CA ILE A 345 0.52 0.06 -11.67
C ILE A 345 0.16 -1.29 -12.27
N TRP A 346 -0.51 -2.13 -11.47
CA TRP A 346 -0.98 -3.44 -11.92
C TRP A 346 -2.39 -3.77 -11.46
N GLY A 347 -3.16 -4.36 -12.38
CA GLY A 347 -4.47 -4.93 -12.14
C GLY A 347 -5.54 -3.91 -11.72
N GLY A 348 -6.42 -4.35 -10.82
CA GLY A 348 -7.62 -3.62 -10.46
C GLY A 348 -8.80 -3.98 -11.35
N HIS A 349 -9.83 -3.14 -11.31
CA HIS A 349 -11.06 -3.35 -12.07
C HIS A 349 -11.68 -2.01 -12.47
N TYR A 350 -12.58 -2.09 -13.45
CA TYR A 350 -13.40 -0.99 -13.94
C TYR A 350 -14.82 -1.49 -14.24
N PHE A 351 -15.73 -0.58 -14.58
CA PHE A 351 -17.07 -0.93 -15.06
C PHE A 351 -17.16 -0.63 -16.56
N GLU A 352 -17.70 -1.58 -17.33
CA GLU A 352 -18.31 -1.30 -18.62
C GLU A 352 -19.81 -1.07 -18.39
N ASP A 353 -20.32 0.09 -18.83
CA ASP A 353 -21.75 0.42 -18.88
C ASP A 353 -22.55 0.20 -17.57
N ASP A 354 -22.03 0.71 -16.44
CA ASP A 354 -22.69 0.77 -15.11
C ASP A 354 -23.25 -0.56 -14.55
N THR A 355 -22.98 -1.71 -15.19
CA THR A 355 -23.66 -2.97 -14.88
C THR A 355 -22.78 -4.21 -14.85
N GLU A 356 -21.55 -4.17 -15.39
CA GLU A 356 -20.68 -5.34 -15.45
C GLU A 356 -19.34 -5.14 -14.70
N TYR A 357 -19.09 -6.01 -13.72
CA TYR A 357 -17.80 -6.10 -13.02
C TYR A 357 -16.77 -6.73 -13.96
N VAL A 358 -15.92 -5.92 -14.57
CA VAL A 358 -14.86 -6.40 -15.46
C VAL A 358 -13.53 -6.29 -14.73
N LEU A 359 -12.88 -7.45 -14.49
CA LEU A 359 -11.47 -7.47 -14.11
C LEU A 359 -10.69 -6.94 -15.31
N ASP A 360 -9.81 -5.95 -15.10
CA ASP A 360 -9.09 -5.34 -16.21
C ASP A 360 -8.17 -6.38 -16.88
N ASP A 361 -8.58 -6.82 -18.06
CA ASP A 361 -8.01 -7.92 -18.82
C ASP A 361 -6.93 -7.48 -19.80
N GLY A 362 -6.65 -6.17 -19.95
CA GLY A 362 -5.90 -5.76 -21.14
C GLY A 362 -5.25 -4.39 -21.16
N ALA A 363 -5.49 -3.50 -20.21
CA ALA A 363 -4.88 -2.17 -20.22
C ALA A 363 -3.99 -1.97 -18.98
N ASN A 364 -2.94 -2.77 -18.85
CA ASN A 364 -1.94 -2.59 -17.79
C ASN A 364 -0.84 -1.63 -18.26
N TYR A 365 -0.48 -0.65 -17.44
CA TYR A 365 0.45 0.41 -17.80
C TYR A 365 1.52 0.65 -16.72
N LEU A 366 2.76 0.86 -17.15
CA LEU A 366 3.76 1.65 -16.43
C LEU A 366 3.31 3.11 -16.44
N ALA A 367 3.32 3.78 -15.31
CA ALA A 367 3.61 5.21 -15.31
C ALA A 367 5.12 5.33 -15.41
N TYR A 368 5.63 5.43 -16.63
CA TYR A 368 7.00 5.89 -16.81
C TYR A 368 7.03 7.41 -16.62
N GLN A 369 6.86 7.85 -15.37
CA GLN A 369 7.27 9.19 -15.01
C GLN A 369 8.77 9.15 -14.75
N LYS A 370 9.59 9.25 -15.80
CA LYS A 370 10.97 9.70 -15.60
C LYS A 370 10.89 11.03 -14.87
N PHE A 371 11.11 11.06 -13.56
CA PHE A 371 11.31 12.29 -12.83
C PHE A 371 12.63 12.88 -13.34
N TYR A 372 12.56 13.63 -14.43
CA TYR A 372 13.64 14.54 -14.78
C TYR A 372 13.66 15.62 -13.69
N LEU A 373 14.53 15.44 -12.70
CA LEU A 373 14.79 16.46 -11.68
C LEU A 373 15.44 17.69 -12.33
N PRO A 374 14.91 18.90 -12.14
CA PRO A 374 15.70 20.12 -12.27
C PRO A 374 16.52 20.31 -10.99
N LEU A 375 17.85 20.41 -11.13
CA LEU A 375 18.80 20.72 -10.07
C LEU A 375 18.42 22.01 -9.31
N CYS A 376 18.49 21.98 -7.97
CA CYS A 376 18.79 23.18 -7.19
C CYS A 376 20.32 23.37 -7.15
N MET A 377 20.78 24.51 -7.67
CA MET A 377 22.17 24.97 -7.64
C MET A 377 22.57 25.44 -6.23
N LYS A 378 23.58 24.82 -5.62
CA LYS A 378 24.88 25.40 -5.22
C LYS A 378 25.58 24.53 -4.19
#